data_AF-Q9RNG8-F1
#
_entry.id   AF-Q9RNG8-F1
#
_cell.length_a   1.000
_cell.length_b   1.000
_cell.length_c   1.000
_cell.angle_alpha   90.00
_cell.angle_beta   90.00
_cell.angle_gamma   90.00
#
_symmetry.space_group_name_H-M   'P 1'
#
loop_
_entity.id
_entity.type
_entity.pdbx_description
1 polymer ?
#
loop_
_entity_poly.entity_id
_entity_poly.type
_entity_poly.pdbx_seq_one_letter_code
_entity_poly.pdbx_strand_id
1 'polypeptide(L)'
;MADGDIEIKAGFVDTDLDDRKLTMIDDLNNPLAIVERVYLIWWHWADFHLHVISPHIDTITPAIVIEPELISGSNDHEFVYSIHDSGSKLSTSKSQDMFSAGMSMCKLFYTIEKMVHILVDRLKSGGVSMEEEVQIAFAGHEIAQRKAFESIINLPYNVVVTNFDPGIWGEKYLQNVKRLADKGYGYPPESPRENYKHPVSSATTARK
;
A
#
# COMPACT_ATOMS: atom_id res chain seq x y z
N MET A 1 25.05 -46.20 -38.21
CA MET A 1 23.70 -46.02 -37.64
C MET A 1 23.77 -46.30 -36.16
N ALA A 2 23.87 -45.24 -35.38
CA ALA A 2 23.50 -45.17 -33.96
C ALA A 2 23.44 -43.67 -33.65
N ASP A 3 22.49 -42.99 -34.31
CA ASP A 3 21.96 -41.73 -33.80
C ASP A 3 21.27 -42.10 -32.49
N GLY A 4 21.99 -41.94 -31.38
CA GLY A 4 21.44 -42.11 -30.05
C GLY A 4 20.61 -40.88 -29.76
N ASP A 5 19.29 -41.05 -29.86
CA ASP A 5 18.26 -40.06 -29.54
C ASP A 5 18.63 -39.29 -28.25
N ILE A 6 19.00 -38.03 -28.40
CA ILE A 6 19.07 -37.10 -27.27
C ILE A 6 17.62 -36.82 -26.90
N GLU A 7 17.09 -37.55 -25.92
CA GLU A 7 15.82 -37.24 -25.26
C GLU A 7 15.94 -35.83 -24.64
N ILE A 8 15.51 -34.82 -25.39
CA ILE A 8 15.27 -33.48 -24.85
C ILE A 8 14.02 -33.60 -23.99
N LYS A 9 14.19 -33.99 -22.72
CA LYS A 9 13.14 -33.84 -21.72
C LYS A 9 12.89 -32.35 -21.53
N ALA A 10 11.85 -31.85 -22.20
CA ALA A 10 11.28 -30.55 -21.95
C ALA A 10 10.68 -30.54 -20.53
N GLY A 11 11.52 -30.23 -19.54
CA GLY A 11 11.07 -30.17 -18.16
C GLY A 11 12.26 -30.12 -17.23
N PHE A 12 12.59 -28.92 -16.78
CA PHE A 12 13.56 -28.62 -15.72
C PHE A 12 14.95 -29.25 -15.95
N VAL A 13 15.88 -28.45 -16.49
CA VAL A 13 17.31 -28.77 -16.36
C VAL A 13 17.60 -28.83 -14.86
N ASP A 14 18.00 -30.01 -14.35
CA ASP A 14 18.60 -30.15 -13.04
C ASP A 14 19.82 -29.23 -13.03
N THR A 15 19.62 -28.01 -12.55
CA THR A 15 20.68 -27.02 -12.46
C THR A 15 21.46 -27.39 -11.22
N ASP A 16 22.74 -27.71 -11.38
CA ASP A 16 23.60 -28.06 -10.26
C ASP A 16 23.61 -26.92 -9.23
N LEU A 17 23.70 -27.28 -7.95
CA LEU A 17 23.70 -26.33 -6.84
C LEU A 17 24.83 -25.31 -7.00
N ASP A 18 25.96 -25.72 -7.56
CA ASP A 18 27.10 -24.84 -7.80
C ASP A 18 26.88 -23.89 -8.99
N ASP A 19 26.22 -24.32 -10.06
CA ASP A 19 25.79 -23.44 -11.16
C ASP A 19 24.80 -22.38 -10.68
N ARG A 20 23.87 -22.76 -9.79
CA ARG A 20 22.92 -21.80 -9.17
C ARG A 20 23.65 -20.80 -8.28
N LYS A 21 24.66 -21.22 -7.52
CA LYS A 21 25.49 -20.32 -6.72
C LYS A 21 26.31 -19.39 -7.61
N LEU A 22 26.92 -19.88 -8.68
CA LEU A 22 27.73 -19.07 -9.58
C LEU A 22 26.88 -18.00 -10.25
N THR A 23 25.70 -18.38 -10.76
CA THR A 23 24.72 -17.46 -11.32
C THR A 23 24.26 -16.43 -10.28
N MET A 24 24.04 -16.87 -9.03
CA MET A 24 23.67 -15.97 -7.94
C MET A 24 24.80 -15.00 -7.59
N ILE A 25 26.06 -15.43 -7.60
CA ILE A 25 27.22 -14.58 -7.34
C ILE A 25 27.39 -13.54 -8.46
N ASP A 26 27.27 -13.95 -9.72
CA ASP A 26 27.33 -13.04 -10.87
C ASP A 26 26.22 -11.97 -10.78
N ASP A 27 25.00 -12.40 -10.43
CA ASP A 27 23.87 -11.50 -10.24
C ASP A 27 24.05 -10.56 -9.02
N LEU A 28 24.67 -11.05 -7.93
CA LEU A 28 25.03 -10.23 -6.77
C LEU A 28 26.18 -9.25 -7.05
N ASN A 29 26.97 -9.47 -8.09
CA ASN A 29 28.00 -8.53 -8.54
C ASN A 29 27.46 -7.49 -9.54
N ASN A 30 26.24 -7.68 -10.06
CA ASN A 30 25.59 -6.73 -10.96
C ASN A 30 24.83 -5.64 -10.16
N PRO A 31 25.30 -4.38 -10.15
CA PRO A 31 24.66 -3.32 -9.37
C PRO A 31 23.21 -3.03 -9.80
N LEU A 32 22.86 -3.23 -11.06
CA LEU A 32 21.48 -3.04 -11.53
C LEU A 32 20.55 -4.12 -10.98
N ALA A 33 20.99 -5.38 -11.01
CA ALA A 33 20.24 -6.49 -10.44
C ALA A 33 20.05 -6.34 -8.92
N ILE A 34 21.06 -5.83 -8.20
CA ILE A 34 20.95 -5.52 -6.77
C ILE A 34 19.86 -4.47 -6.53
N VAL A 35 19.85 -3.37 -7.30
CA VAL A 35 18.84 -2.31 -7.15
C VAL A 35 17.43 -2.87 -7.37
N GLU A 36 17.24 -3.68 -8.40
CA GLU A 36 15.95 -4.34 -8.67
C GLU A 36 15.54 -5.28 -7.52
N ARG A 37 16.45 -6.11 -7.00
CA ARG A 37 16.18 -7.00 -5.85
C ARG A 37 15.82 -6.22 -4.59
N VAL A 38 16.53 -5.12 -4.30
CA VAL A 38 16.22 -4.24 -3.16
C VAL A 38 14.82 -3.67 -3.32
N TYR A 39 14.46 -3.21 -4.52
CA TYR A 39 13.10 -2.73 -4.79
C TYR A 39 12.05 -3.82 -4.60
N LEU A 40 12.30 -5.04 -5.07
CA LEU A 40 11.38 -6.17 -4.88
C LEU A 40 11.21 -6.51 -3.40
N ILE A 41 12.30 -6.59 -2.63
CA ILE A 41 12.23 -6.83 -1.17
C ILE A 41 11.47 -5.68 -0.48
N TRP A 42 11.72 -4.43 -0.88
CA TRP A 42 10.99 -3.29 -0.36
C TRP A 42 9.51 -3.36 -0.70
N TRP A 43 9.12 -3.88 -1.86
CA TRP A 43 7.72 -4.11 -2.20
C TRP A 43 7.10 -5.25 -1.38
N HIS A 44 7.87 -6.29 -1.07
CA HIS A 44 7.43 -7.34 -0.14
C HIS A 44 7.16 -6.78 1.27
N TRP A 45 8.00 -5.88 1.78
CA TRP A 45 7.82 -5.25 3.09
C TRP A 45 6.77 -4.12 3.10
N ALA A 46 6.82 -3.27 2.08
CA ALA A 46 6.03 -2.06 1.83
C ALA A 46 5.55 -1.33 3.09
N ASP A 47 6.37 -0.40 3.57
CA ASP A 47 6.00 0.56 4.61
C ASP A 47 5.32 1.81 4.03
N PHE A 48 4.55 2.49 4.87
CA PHE A 48 3.97 3.79 4.59
C PHE A 48 3.89 4.63 5.85
N HIS A 49 4.22 5.90 5.71
CA HIS A 49 4.19 6.88 6.79
C HIS A 49 3.48 8.15 6.35
N LEU A 50 2.57 8.64 7.18
CA LEU A 50 1.88 9.92 7.02
C LEU A 50 2.30 10.84 8.16
N HIS A 51 2.91 11.96 7.82
CA HIS A 51 3.36 12.98 8.76
C HIS A 51 2.45 14.20 8.65
N VAL A 52 1.97 14.70 9.79
CA VAL A 52 1.30 16.00 9.85
C VAL A 52 2.34 17.05 10.20
N ILE A 53 2.57 17.97 9.27
CA ILE A 53 3.53 19.06 9.39
C ILE A 53 2.87 20.31 9.99
N SER A 54 1.65 20.62 9.52
CA SER A 54 0.80 21.68 10.05
C SER A 54 -0.67 21.25 10.00
N PRO A 55 -1.50 21.47 11.05
CA PRO A 55 -1.15 22.13 12.31
C PRO A 55 -0.19 21.30 13.17
N HIS A 56 0.40 21.92 14.19
CA HIS A 56 1.26 21.22 15.13
C HIS A 56 0.44 20.23 15.96
N ILE A 57 0.86 18.97 15.97
CA ILE A 57 0.25 17.90 16.78
C ILE A 57 1.34 17.34 17.69
N ASP A 58 1.02 17.22 18.98
CA ASP A 58 1.94 16.68 19.97
C ASP A 58 2.33 15.24 19.63
N THR A 59 3.60 14.90 19.88
CA THR A 59 4.10 13.56 19.65
C THR A 59 3.74 12.65 20.82
N ILE A 60 3.16 11.49 20.52
CA ILE A 60 2.82 10.47 21.51
C ILE A 60 3.97 9.46 21.59
N THR A 61 4.54 9.28 22.78
CA THR A 61 5.62 8.31 23.04
C THR A 61 5.31 7.49 24.30
N PRO A 62 5.30 6.14 24.24
CA PRO A 62 5.44 5.33 23.03
C PRO A 62 4.24 5.48 22.08
N ALA A 63 4.43 5.13 20.81
CA ALA A 63 3.34 5.16 19.83
C ALA A 63 2.21 4.21 20.24
N ILE A 64 0.96 4.65 20.05
CA ILE A 64 -0.22 3.81 20.25
C ILE A 64 -0.31 2.85 19.06
N VAL A 65 -0.53 1.56 19.33
CA VAL A 65 -0.74 0.57 18.28
C VAL A 65 -2.24 0.38 18.09
N ILE A 66 -2.73 0.75 16.91
CA ILE A 66 -4.11 0.56 16.48
C ILE A 66 -4.15 -0.76 15.71
N GLU A 67 -4.68 -1.79 16.35
CA GLU A 67 -4.89 -3.10 15.74
C GLU A 67 -6.13 -3.11 14.82
N PRO A 68 -6.25 -4.08 13.91
CA PRO A 68 -7.48 -4.29 13.14
C PRO A 68 -8.67 -4.52 14.08
N GLU A 69 -9.74 -3.74 13.91
CA GLU A 69 -10.91 -3.79 14.80
C GLU A 69 -11.93 -4.83 14.33
N LEU A 70 -12.83 -5.26 15.22
CA LEU A 70 -13.93 -6.15 14.86
C LEU A 70 -14.97 -5.40 14.04
N ILE A 71 -15.37 -5.95 12.89
CA ILE A 71 -16.42 -5.37 12.05
C ILE A 71 -17.77 -5.53 12.76
N SER A 72 -18.51 -4.41 12.88
CA SER A 72 -19.83 -4.41 13.54
C SER A 72 -20.79 -5.39 12.86
N GLY A 73 -21.30 -6.35 13.65
CA GLY A 73 -22.23 -7.38 13.16
C GLY A 73 -21.58 -8.58 12.46
N SER A 74 -20.24 -8.64 12.40
CA SER A 74 -19.48 -9.81 11.94
C SER A 74 -18.57 -10.35 13.07
N ASN A 75 -18.04 -11.55 12.86
CA ASN A 75 -16.92 -12.09 13.64
C ASN A 75 -15.55 -11.78 12.98
N ASP A 76 -15.57 -11.13 11.83
CA ASP A 76 -14.36 -10.79 11.08
C ASP A 76 -13.76 -9.48 11.58
N HIS A 77 -12.43 -9.40 11.55
CA HIS A 77 -11.70 -8.17 11.79
C HIS A 77 -11.54 -7.40 10.47
N GLU A 78 -11.30 -6.09 10.58
CA GLU A 78 -10.96 -5.24 9.45
C GLU A 78 -9.77 -5.81 8.66
N PHE A 79 -9.85 -5.74 7.33
CA PHE A 79 -8.79 -6.24 6.45
C PHE A 79 -7.67 -5.20 6.28
N VAL A 80 -6.99 -4.88 7.38
CA VAL A 80 -5.91 -3.87 7.47
C VAL A 80 -4.71 -4.40 8.26
N TYR A 81 -3.57 -3.74 8.12
CA TYR A 81 -2.40 -3.92 8.99
C TYR A 81 -2.53 -3.04 10.23
N SER A 82 -1.74 -3.33 11.26
CA SER A 82 -1.65 -2.46 12.43
C SER A 82 -1.07 -1.09 12.06
N ILE A 83 -1.54 -0.05 12.74
CA ILE A 83 -1.11 1.33 12.55
C ILE A 83 -0.45 1.81 13.84
N HIS A 84 0.79 2.28 13.73
CA HIS A 84 1.51 2.93 14.82
C HIS A 84 1.25 4.43 14.78
N ASP A 85 0.59 4.95 15.81
CA ASP A 85 0.22 6.34 15.95
C ASP A 85 1.12 7.05 16.97
N SER A 86 1.97 7.93 16.47
CA SER A 86 2.85 8.78 17.28
C SER A 86 2.30 10.22 17.40
N GLY A 87 1.01 10.46 17.16
CA GLY A 87 0.40 11.79 17.19
C GLY A 87 0.63 12.57 15.89
N SER A 88 1.81 13.16 15.71
CA SER A 88 2.20 13.85 14.47
C SER A 88 2.49 12.91 13.29
N LYS A 89 2.53 11.60 13.53
CA LYS A 89 2.90 10.59 12.53
C LYS A 89 2.07 9.32 12.69
N LEU A 90 1.48 8.85 11.59
CA LEU A 90 0.91 7.50 11.45
C LEU A 90 1.85 6.64 10.62
N SER A 91 2.08 5.40 11.02
CA SER A 91 3.02 4.49 10.34
C SER A 91 2.44 3.08 10.24
N THR A 92 2.66 2.41 9.12
CA THR A 92 2.26 1.01 8.93
C THR A 92 3.23 0.30 7.98
N SER A 93 3.24 -1.03 7.99
CA SER A 93 3.94 -1.86 7.01
C SER A 93 3.27 -3.22 6.90
N LYS A 94 3.66 -4.01 5.90
CA LYS A 94 3.23 -5.42 5.84
C LYS A 94 3.89 -6.26 6.95
N SER A 95 5.02 -5.80 7.48
CA SER A 95 5.74 -6.45 8.59
C SER A 95 5.90 -7.96 8.34
N GLN A 96 5.53 -8.82 9.29
CA GLN A 96 5.57 -10.28 9.16
C GLN A 96 4.72 -10.84 8.02
N ASP A 97 3.67 -10.15 7.59
CA ASP A 97 2.82 -10.60 6.48
C ASP A 97 3.57 -10.46 5.14
N MET A 98 4.77 -9.86 5.09
CA MET A 98 5.59 -9.79 3.87
C MET A 98 5.85 -11.16 3.22
N PHE A 99 5.92 -12.21 4.05
CA PHE A 99 6.21 -13.58 3.61
C PHE A 99 4.98 -14.28 3.00
N SER A 100 3.76 -13.83 3.34
CA SER A 100 2.51 -14.44 2.87
C SER A 100 1.76 -13.56 1.86
N ALA A 101 1.77 -12.23 2.04
CA ALA A 101 1.11 -11.27 1.15
C ALA A 101 1.88 -11.05 -0.16
N GLY A 102 3.20 -11.27 -0.15
CA GLY A 102 4.06 -11.04 -1.30
C GLY A 102 3.98 -9.59 -1.80
N MET A 103 3.79 -9.44 -3.11
CA MET A 103 3.66 -8.13 -3.77
C MET A 103 2.25 -7.52 -3.65
N SER A 104 1.27 -8.23 -3.09
CA SER A 104 -0.09 -7.69 -2.98
C SER A 104 -0.11 -6.44 -2.10
N MET A 105 -0.68 -5.34 -2.61
CA MET A 105 -0.83 -4.08 -1.89
C MET A 105 -2.26 -3.87 -1.36
N CYS A 106 -3.15 -4.84 -1.57
CA CYS A 106 -4.58 -4.71 -1.28
C CYS A 106 -4.86 -4.36 0.20
N LYS A 107 -4.35 -5.19 1.13
CA LYS A 107 -4.49 -4.94 2.58
C LYS A 107 -3.86 -3.61 2.99
N LEU A 108 -2.72 -3.24 2.40
CA LEU A 108 -2.06 -1.96 2.66
C LEU A 108 -2.89 -0.77 2.18
N PHE A 109 -3.54 -0.87 1.02
CA PHE A 109 -4.42 0.18 0.51
C PHE A 109 -5.61 0.43 1.42
N TYR A 110 -6.18 -0.63 2.00
CA TYR A 110 -7.22 -0.49 3.02
C TYR A 110 -6.69 0.12 4.32
N THR A 111 -5.47 -0.25 4.75
CA THR A 111 -4.82 0.41 5.90
C THR A 111 -4.64 1.90 5.67
N ILE A 112 -4.23 2.31 4.46
CA ILE A 112 -4.06 3.72 4.10
C ILE A 112 -5.38 4.47 4.16
N GLU A 113 -6.48 3.89 3.67
CA GLU A 113 -7.82 4.50 3.82
C GLU A 113 -8.19 4.68 5.30
N LYS A 114 -7.90 3.69 6.16
CA LYS A 114 -8.08 3.81 7.62
C LYS A 114 -7.18 4.90 8.21
N MET A 115 -5.93 5.04 7.78
CA MET A 115 -5.03 6.12 8.21
C MET A 115 -5.57 7.50 7.82
N VAL A 116 -6.14 7.64 6.62
CA VAL A 116 -6.78 8.89 6.17
C VAL A 116 -8.04 9.18 7.00
N HIS A 117 -8.82 8.17 7.37
CA HIS A 117 -9.95 8.33 8.29
C HIS A 117 -9.48 8.86 9.65
N ILE A 118 -8.42 8.28 10.22
CA ILE A 118 -7.83 8.72 11.49
C ILE A 118 -7.34 10.17 11.40
N LEU A 119 -6.70 10.55 10.29
CA LEU A 119 -6.28 11.94 10.04
C LEU A 119 -7.50 12.88 10.09
N VAL A 120 -8.57 12.57 9.36
CA VAL A 120 -9.77 13.40 9.31
C VAL A 120 -10.44 13.53 10.68
N ASP A 121 -10.55 12.43 11.43
CA ASP A 121 -11.11 12.45 12.79
C ASP A 121 -10.27 13.31 13.75
N ARG A 122 -8.94 13.30 13.56
CA ARG A 122 -8.02 14.14 14.32
C ARG A 122 -8.18 15.62 13.98
N LEU A 123 -8.32 15.96 12.70
CA LEU A 123 -8.57 17.35 12.27
C LEU A 123 -9.91 17.86 12.82
N LYS A 124 -10.96 17.04 12.74
CA LYS A 124 -12.28 17.34 13.32
C LYS A 124 -12.21 17.58 14.82
N SER A 125 -11.58 16.68 15.57
CA SER A 125 -11.48 16.80 17.03
C SER A 125 -10.55 17.93 17.48
N GLY A 126 -9.54 18.28 16.66
CA GLY A 126 -8.69 19.45 16.85
C GLY A 126 -9.35 20.80 16.51
N GLY A 127 -10.58 20.80 15.97
CA GLY A 127 -11.29 22.02 15.60
C GLY A 127 -10.79 22.68 14.30
N VAL A 128 -10.05 21.95 13.48
CA VAL A 128 -9.56 22.43 12.18
C VAL A 128 -10.74 22.52 11.22
N SER A 129 -10.92 23.69 10.61
CA SER A 129 -11.99 23.89 9.62
C SER A 129 -11.66 23.20 8.30
N MET A 130 -12.67 22.92 7.46
CA MET A 130 -12.44 22.30 6.14
C MET A 130 -11.63 23.20 5.18
N GLU A 131 -11.68 24.52 5.38
CA GLU A 131 -11.01 25.52 4.55
C GLU A 131 -9.55 25.76 4.99
N GLU A 132 -9.22 25.43 6.23
CA GLU A 132 -7.88 25.62 6.80
C GLU A 132 -6.87 24.65 6.17
N GLU A 133 -5.73 25.19 5.75
CA GLU A 133 -4.68 24.41 5.10
C GLU A 133 -3.98 23.49 6.11
N VAL A 134 -4.05 22.20 5.83
CA VAL A 134 -3.33 21.16 6.57
C VAL A 134 -2.19 20.65 5.69
N GLN A 135 -0.97 20.81 6.15
CA GLN A 135 0.22 20.32 5.45
C GLN A 135 0.62 18.96 5.98
N ILE A 136 0.71 17.99 5.06
CA ILE A 136 1.19 16.64 5.36
C ILE A 136 2.38 16.27 4.49
N ALA A 137 3.08 15.22 4.87
CA ALA A 137 4.15 14.61 4.09
C ALA A 137 4.04 13.08 4.11
N PHE A 138 4.42 12.43 3.02
CA PHE A 138 4.45 10.98 2.89
C PHE A 138 5.87 10.44 2.98
N ALA A 139 6.03 9.23 3.50
CA ALA A 139 7.24 8.43 3.31
C ALA A 139 6.88 6.94 3.14
N GLY A 140 7.86 6.14 2.75
CA GLY A 140 7.69 4.71 2.47
C GLY A 140 7.51 4.41 0.98
N HIS A 141 6.90 3.27 0.67
CA HIS A 141 6.87 2.72 -0.68
C HIS A 141 6.07 3.59 -1.67
N GLU A 142 6.61 3.85 -2.87
CA GLU A 142 6.00 4.76 -3.85
C GLU A 142 4.54 4.40 -4.21
N ILE A 143 4.24 3.12 -4.40
CA ILE A 143 2.87 2.65 -4.68
C ILE A 143 1.91 2.97 -3.53
N ALA A 144 2.37 2.92 -2.28
CA ALA A 144 1.57 3.30 -1.11
C ALA A 144 1.34 4.82 -1.09
N GLN A 145 2.37 5.63 -1.36
CA GLN A 145 2.25 7.09 -1.46
C GLN A 145 1.24 7.50 -2.55
N ARG A 146 1.28 6.84 -3.72
CA ARG A 146 0.31 7.05 -4.80
C ARG A 146 -1.12 6.75 -4.36
N LYS A 147 -1.35 5.65 -3.62
CA LYS A 147 -2.67 5.34 -3.06
C LYS A 147 -3.10 6.40 -2.04
N ALA A 148 -2.20 6.82 -1.15
CA ALA A 148 -2.50 7.85 -0.17
C ALA A 148 -2.85 9.17 -0.85
N PHE A 149 -2.09 9.60 -1.85
CA PHE A 149 -2.38 10.79 -2.64
C PHE A 149 -3.77 10.73 -3.27
N GLU A 150 -4.12 9.58 -3.88
CA GLU A 150 -5.46 9.37 -4.44
C GLU A 150 -6.59 9.54 -3.41
N SER A 151 -6.41 9.06 -2.18
CA SER A 151 -7.39 9.28 -1.12
C SER A 151 -7.40 10.75 -0.65
N ILE A 152 -6.24 11.39 -0.50
CA ILE A 152 -6.11 12.77 0.01
C ILE A 152 -6.73 13.80 -0.93
N ILE A 153 -6.49 13.70 -2.24
CA ILE A 153 -7.06 14.67 -3.22
C ILE A 153 -8.60 14.62 -3.31
N ASN A 154 -9.21 13.57 -2.78
CA ASN A 154 -10.67 13.38 -2.75
C ASN A 154 -11.26 13.71 -1.37
N LEU A 155 -10.50 14.36 -0.47
CA LEU A 155 -11.02 14.83 0.82
C LEU A 155 -11.79 16.14 0.67
N PRO A 156 -12.79 16.40 1.54
CA PRO A 156 -13.42 17.71 1.67
C PRO A 156 -12.54 18.72 2.43
N TYR A 157 -11.53 18.25 3.15
CA TYR A 157 -10.56 19.09 3.85
C TYR A 157 -9.46 19.59 2.91
N ASN A 158 -9.01 20.83 3.11
CA ASN A 158 -7.86 21.42 2.42
C ASN A 158 -6.53 20.82 2.90
N VAL A 159 -6.24 19.58 2.47
CA VAL A 159 -5.01 18.86 2.83
C VAL A 159 -4.01 18.91 1.68
N VAL A 160 -2.83 19.45 1.94
CA VAL A 160 -1.73 19.62 0.97
C VAL A 160 -0.60 18.65 1.29
N VAL A 161 -0.18 17.85 0.30
CA VAL A 161 0.98 16.96 0.41
C VAL A 161 2.24 17.69 -0.04
N THR A 162 3.12 18.00 0.89
CA THR A 162 4.27 18.90 0.68
C THR A 162 5.45 18.28 -0.05
N ASN A 163 5.59 16.95 -0.02
CA ASN A 163 6.78 16.24 -0.52
C ASN A 163 6.46 15.17 -1.58
N PHE A 164 5.32 15.28 -2.26
CA PHE A 164 4.91 14.33 -3.28
C PHE A 164 4.52 15.05 -4.57
N ASP A 165 5.24 14.75 -5.65
CA ASP A 165 4.89 15.18 -7.01
C ASP A 165 4.22 14.01 -7.74
N PRO A 166 2.93 14.10 -8.11
CA PRO A 166 2.26 13.02 -8.82
C PRO A 166 2.76 12.86 -10.26
N GLY A 167 3.35 13.89 -10.88
CA GLY A 167 3.91 13.87 -12.23
C GLY A 167 3.04 13.15 -13.28
N ILE A 168 3.71 12.40 -14.18
CA ILE A 168 3.06 11.64 -15.26
C ILE A 168 2.06 10.59 -14.71
N TRP A 169 2.33 10.02 -13.54
CA TRP A 169 1.42 9.07 -12.92
C TRP A 169 0.07 9.74 -12.58
N GLY A 170 0.11 10.94 -12.00
CA GLY A 170 -1.07 11.73 -11.67
C GLY A 170 -1.90 12.09 -12.89
N GLU A 171 -1.25 12.55 -13.95
CA GLU A 171 -1.93 12.85 -15.22
C GLU A 171 -2.66 11.63 -15.78
N LYS A 172 -1.98 10.47 -15.80
CA LYS A 172 -2.59 9.20 -16.25
C LYS A 172 -3.73 8.76 -15.33
N TYR A 173 -3.60 8.97 -14.01
CA TYR A 173 -4.65 8.68 -13.05
C TYR A 173 -5.90 9.50 -13.35
N LEU A 174 -5.78 10.82 -13.51
CA LEU A 174 -6.91 11.70 -13.83
C LEU A 174 -7.55 11.37 -15.20
N GLN A 175 -6.73 11.05 -16.20
CA GLN A 175 -7.23 10.58 -17.50
C GLN A 175 -8.04 9.29 -17.36
N ASN A 176 -7.58 8.34 -16.54
CA ASN A 176 -8.28 7.10 -16.29
C ASN A 176 -9.59 7.32 -15.54
N VAL A 177 -9.60 8.17 -14.50
CA VAL A 177 -10.80 8.53 -13.75
C VAL A 177 -11.84 9.16 -14.67
N LYS A 178 -11.44 10.14 -15.49
CA LYS A 178 -12.33 10.77 -16.47
C LYS A 178 -12.91 9.76 -17.44
N ARG A 179 -12.07 8.87 -18.00
CA ARG A 179 -12.51 7.82 -18.92
C ARG A 179 -13.50 6.84 -18.28
N LEU A 180 -13.34 6.52 -16.99
CA LEU A 180 -14.28 5.67 -16.27
C LEU A 180 -15.60 6.39 -15.99
N ALA A 181 -15.55 7.67 -15.64
CA ALA A 181 -16.73 8.52 -15.49
C ALA A 181 -17.54 8.62 -16.79
N ASP A 182 -16.86 8.83 -17.94
CA ASP A 182 -17.49 8.89 -19.27
C ASP A 182 -18.18 7.57 -19.67
N LYS A 183 -17.71 6.44 -19.11
CA LYS A 183 -18.32 5.11 -19.29
C LYS A 183 -19.49 4.84 -18.34
N GLY A 184 -19.84 5.77 -17.46
CA GLY A 184 -20.92 5.62 -16.49
C GLY A 184 -20.52 4.93 -15.18
N TYR A 185 -19.23 4.68 -14.92
CA TYR A 185 -18.78 4.18 -13.62
C TYR A 185 -18.74 5.28 -12.54
N GLY A 186 -18.84 6.55 -12.96
CA GLY A 186 -18.76 7.71 -12.08
C GLY A 186 -17.33 8.07 -11.66
N TYR A 187 -17.22 9.15 -10.89
CA TYR A 187 -15.98 9.52 -10.21
C TYR A 187 -15.80 8.68 -8.94
N PRO A 188 -14.56 8.49 -8.46
CA PRO A 188 -14.32 7.91 -7.15
C PRO A 188 -15.12 8.66 -6.07
N PRO A 189 -15.69 7.94 -5.08
CA PRO A 189 -16.40 8.60 -3.99
C PRO A 189 -15.43 9.43 -3.14
N GLU A 190 -15.99 10.43 -2.45
CA GLU A 190 -15.28 11.28 -1.50
C GLU A 190 -14.60 10.45 -0.40
N SER A 191 -13.45 10.91 0.07
CA SER A 191 -12.70 10.36 1.19
C SER A 191 -13.09 11.04 2.52
N PRO A 192 -12.86 10.42 3.68
CA PRO A 192 -12.30 9.10 3.89
C PRO A 192 -13.31 7.99 3.59
N ARG A 193 -12.85 6.90 2.98
CA ARG A 193 -13.71 5.76 2.62
C ARG A 193 -13.57 4.65 3.65
N GLU A 194 -14.69 4.03 4.02
CA GLU A 194 -14.73 2.96 5.03
C GLU A 194 -14.65 1.54 4.42
N ASN A 195 -14.03 1.41 3.24
CA ASN A 195 -14.01 0.13 2.48
C ASN A 195 -13.44 -1.06 3.29
N TYR A 196 -12.61 -0.76 4.30
CA TYR A 196 -12.00 -1.74 5.20
C TYR A 196 -12.95 -2.32 6.25
N LYS A 197 -14.14 -1.73 6.44
CA LYS A 197 -15.20 -2.18 7.37
C LYS A 197 -16.17 -3.18 6.75
N HIS A 198 -15.93 -3.63 5.51
CA HIS A 198 -16.74 -4.69 4.91
C HIS A 198 -16.14 -6.06 5.23
N PRO A 199 -16.95 -7.04 5.66
CA PRO A 199 -16.46 -8.41 5.77
C PRO A 199 -15.95 -8.83 4.39
N VAL A 200 -14.72 -9.31 4.32
CA VAL A 200 -14.23 -9.95 3.09
C VAL A 200 -15.20 -11.10 2.86
N SER A 201 -16.00 -11.03 1.79
CA SER A 201 -16.85 -12.15 1.42
C SER A 201 -15.91 -13.33 1.19
N SER A 202 -15.77 -14.18 2.22
CA SER A 202 -15.19 -15.49 2.09
C SER A 202 -16.05 -16.13 1.03
N ALA A 203 -15.45 -16.31 -0.16
CA ALA A 203 -16.10 -16.80 -1.36
C ALA A 203 -17.12 -17.83 -0.94
N THR A 204 -18.40 -17.43 -0.93
CA THR A 204 -19.48 -18.31 -0.53
C THR A 204 -19.34 -19.49 -1.46
N THR A 205 -19.01 -20.65 -0.89
CA THR A 205 -18.85 -21.92 -1.57
C THR A 205 -19.87 -21.98 -2.69
N ALA A 206 -19.43 -21.71 -3.91
CA ALA A 206 -20.28 -21.75 -5.07
C ALA A 206 -20.75 -23.20 -5.16
N ARG A 207 -22.05 -23.33 -4.94
CA ARG A 207 -22.76 -24.54 -4.56
C ARG A 207 -22.63 -25.63 -5.63
N LYS A 208 -22.47 -26.86 -5.13
CA LYS A 208 -22.88 -28.16 -5.67
C LYS A 208 -22.42 -28.54 -7.08
#